data_AF-A0AAU7XD32-F1
#
_entry.id   AF-A0AAU7XD32-F1
#
_cell.length_a   1.000
_cell.length_b   1.000
_cell.length_c   1.000
_cell.angle_alpha   90.00
_cell.angle_beta   90.00
_cell.angle_gamma   90.00
#
_symmetry.space_group_name_H-M   'P 1'
#
loop_
_entity.id
_entity.type
_entity.pdbx_description
1 polymer ?
#
loop_
_entity_poly.entity_id
_entity_poly.type
_entity_poly.pdbx_seq_one_letter_code
_entity_poly.pdbx_strand_id
1 'polypeptide(L)'
;MIDAQADGGSDIGPAPGPTAAGDADPGARLVALWRGVAARMADLPIYNPRLDVHTTAFRRHGAWRIGVVTTPWFMNVVAVPDAVEALPPAGHEVAIELPDGVLDAIAADLDGFGRLAMASLFSPMDDFADAEATMAVGEAALEELLAPPPPPPKPAMAVAVDRRALLFGRRPEARP
;
A
#
# COMPACT_ATOMS: atom_id res chain seq x y z
N MET A 1 -9.79 24.77 -63.65
CA MET A 1 -8.47 24.71 -62.98
C MET A 1 -8.35 25.97 -62.16
N ILE A 2 -8.61 25.88 -60.87
CA ILE A 2 -8.03 26.62 -59.73
C ILE A 2 -8.80 26.13 -58.49
N ASP A 3 -8.03 25.58 -57.57
CA ASP A 3 -8.38 24.88 -56.34
C ASP A 3 -9.21 25.70 -55.33
N ALA A 4 -10.16 25.01 -54.68
CA ALA A 4 -10.72 25.40 -53.40
C ALA A 4 -10.00 24.59 -52.31
N GLN A 5 -9.18 25.27 -51.51
CA GLN A 5 -8.32 24.66 -50.50
C GLN A 5 -9.05 24.51 -49.15
N ALA A 6 -9.18 23.24 -48.75
CA ALA A 6 -9.28 22.63 -47.43
C ALA A 6 -9.50 23.51 -46.17
N ASP A 7 -10.66 23.31 -45.54
CA ASP A 7 -10.84 23.44 -44.10
C ASP A 7 -10.12 22.28 -43.39
N GLY A 8 -9.00 22.57 -42.74
CA GLY A 8 -8.29 21.65 -41.85
C GLY A 8 -8.96 21.57 -40.49
N GLY A 9 -10.02 20.76 -40.38
CA GLY A 9 -10.52 20.31 -39.09
C GLY A 9 -9.56 19.29 -38.50
N SER A 10 -8.72 19.73 -37.55
CA SER A 10 -8.00 18.81 -36.65
C SER A 10 -9.03 18.05 -35.81
N ASP A 11 -9.39 16.86 -36.28
CA ASP A 11 -10.05 15.85 -35.49
C ASP A 11 -9.07 15.35 -34.42
N ILE A 12 -9.06 16.00 -33.27
CA ILE A 12 -8.48 15.43 -32.05
C ILE A 12 -9.40 14.29 -31.68
N GLY A 13 -9.08 13.10 -32.20
CA GLY A 13 -9.74 11.86 -31.83
C GLY A 13 -9.84 11.75 -30.29
N PRO A 14 -10.93 11.19 -29.76
CA PRO A 14 -11.17 11.17 -28.34
C PRO A 14 -9.97 10.53 -27.62
N ALA A 15 -9.45 11.24 -26.61
CA ALA A 15 -8.51 10.67 -25.67
C ALA A 15 -9.05 9.31 -25.21
N PRO A 16 -8.21 8.26 -25.12
CA PRO A 16 -8.68 6.95 -24.70
C PRO A 16 -9.39 7.10 -23.36
N GLY A 17 -10.70 6.80 -23.36
CA GLY A 17 -11.52 6.85 -22.15
C GLY A 17 -10.93 5.96 -21.06
N PRO A 18 -11.31 6.17 -19.80
CA PRO A 18 -10.86 5.34 -18.68
C PRO A 18 -11.18 3.89 -19.02
N THR A 19 -10.13 3.13 -19.36
CA THR A 19 -10.29 1.70 -19.61
C THR A 19 -10.75 1.14 -18.28
N ALA A 20 -11.99 0.63 -18.23
CA ALA A 20 -12.50 -0.12 -17.10
C ALA A 20 -11.36 -1.02 -16.61
N ALA A 21 -10.90 -0.79 -15.38
CA ALA A 21 -9.79 -1.48 -14.79
C ALA A 21 -10.20 -2.96 -14.68
N GLY A 22 -9.96 -3.69 -15.77
CA GLY A 22 -10.35 -5.09 -15.92
C GLY A 22 -9.57 -5.96 -14.96
N ASP A 23 -9.79 -7.27 -15.03
CA ASP A 23 -9.25 -8.17 -14.01
C ASP A 23 -7.71 -8.28 -13.95
N ALA A 24 -7.01 -7.62 -14.88
CA ALA A 24 -5.56 -7.63 -15.03
C ALA A 24 -4.82 -7.01 -13.83
N ASP A 25 -3.66 -7.59 -13.52
CA ASP A 25 -2.73 -7.07 -12.52
C ASP A 25 -2.21 -5.67 -12.93
N PRO A 26 -2.40 -4.62 -12.10
CA PRO A 26 -1.93 -3.26 -12.39
C PRO A 26 -0.41 -3.09 -12.25
N GLY A 27 0.30 -4.05 -11.65
CA GLY A 27 1.71 -3.92 -11.26
C GLY A 27 2.63 -3.45 -12.40
N ALA A 28 2.54 -4.06 -13.59
CA ALA A 28 3.40 -3.68 -14.71
C ALA A 28 3.20 -2.21 -15.16
N ARG A 29 1.95 -1.71 -15.14
CA ARG A 29 1.65 -0.32 -15.48
C ARG A 29 2.20 0.63 -14.41
N LEU A 30 2.02 0.28 -13.15
CA LEU A 30 2.52 1.04 -12.02
C LEU A 30 4.05 1.14 -12.01
N VAL A 31 4.76 0.03 -12.26
CA VAL A 31 6.22 0.03 -12.42
C VAL A 31 6.65 0.98 -13.52
N ALA A 32 6.02 0.92 -14.70
CA ALA A 32 6.37 1.79 -15.82
C ALA A 32 6.21 3.28 -15.47
N LEU A 33 5.12 3.64 -14.79
CA LEU A 33 4.85 5.02 -14.39
C LEU A 33 5.87 5.54 -13.38
N TRP A 34 6.14 4.81 -12.29
CA TRP A 34 7.10 5.26 -11.29
C TRP A 34 8.54 5.25 -11.78
N ARG A 35 8.90 4.37 -12.73
CA ARG A 35 10.19 4.48 -13.45
C ARG A 35 10.30 5.78 -14.23
N GLY A 36 9.22 6.24 -14.84
CA GLY A 36 9.16 7.55 -15.50
C GLY A 36 9.37 8.72 -14.53
N VAL A 37 8.90 8.58 -13.28
CA VAL A 37 9.10 9.58 -12.22
C VAL A 37 10.51 9.54 -11.64
N ALA A 38 11.15 8.36 -11.58
CA ALA A 38 12.45 8.18 -10.93
C ALA A 38 13.55 9.12 -11.45
N ALA A 39 13.56 9.42 -12.76
CA ALA A 39 14.50 10.37 -13.34
C ALA A 39 14.41 11.78 -12.73
N ARG A 40 13.21 12.21 -12.29
CA ARG A 40 12.96 13.51 -11.66
C ARG A 40 13.30 13.52 -10.17
N MET A 41 13.42 12.34 -9.56
CA MET A 41 13.69 12.14 -8.15
C MET A 41 15.17 11.84 -7.86
N ALA A 42 15.96 11.52 -8.89
CA ALA A 42 17.34 11.04 -8.76
C ALA A 42 18.29 12.01 -8.03
N ASP A 43 18.05 13.31 -8.11
CA ASP A 43 18.87 14.34 -7.44
C ASP A 43 18.44 14.63 -5.99
N LEU A 44 17.36 14.00 -5.51
CA LEU A 44 16.86 14.23 -4.15
C LEU A 44 17.63 13.41 -3.12
N PRO A 45 17.88 13.94 -1.91
CA PRO A 45 18.61 13.22 -0.86
C PRO A 45 17.98 11.89 -0.42
N ILE A 46 16.67 11.73 -0.63
CA ILE A 46 15.91 10.52 -0.29
C ILE A 46 16.05 9.39 -1.33
N TYR A 47 16.75 9.65 -2.44
CA TYR A 47 16.90 8.68 -3.53
C TYR A 47 18.03 7.70 -3.23
N ASN A 48 17.70 6.42 -3.10
CA ASN A 48 18.66 5.34 -2.94
C ASN A 48 18.97 4.67 -4.30
N PRO A 49 20.14 4.94 -4.94
CA PRO A 49 20.46 4.46 -6.27
C PRO A 49 20.74 2.95 -6.35
N ARG A 50 20.77 2.24 -5.22
CA ARG A 50 20.92 0.77 -5.17
C ARG A 50 19.60 0.04 -5.42
N LEU A 51 18.49 0.77 -5.42
CA LEU A 51 17.16 0.21 -5.54
C LEU A 51 16.55 0.53 -6.90
N ASP A 52 15.64 -0.35 -7.33
CA ASP A 52 14.86 -0.18 -8.55
C ASP A 52 13.37 -0.19 -8.23
N VAL A 53 12.58 0.42 -9.11
CA VAL A 53 11.13 0.38 -9.03
C VAL A 53 10.62 -1.03 -9.36
N HIS A 54 9.84 -1.60 -8.44
CA HIS A 54 9.16 -2.89 -8.58
C HIS A 54 7.89 -2.94 -7.73
N THR A 55 7.08 -3.98 -7.94
CA THR A 55 5.89 -4.26 -7.14
C THR A 55 5.83 -5.72 -6.76
N THR A 56 5.13 -6.04 -5.66
CA THR A 56 4.64 -7.41 -5.42
C THR A 56 3.54 -7.74 -6.43
N ALA A 57 3.13 -9.00 -6.49
CA ALA A 57 1.90 -9.38 -7.19
C ALA A 57 0.68 -8.76 -6.49
N PHE A 58 -0.19 -8.07 -7.24
CA PHE A 58 -1.39 -7.48 -6.65
C PHE A 58 -2.43 -8.58 -6.35
N ARG A 59 -2.90 -8.62 -5.10
CA ARG A 59 -3.90 -9.58 -4.63
C ARG A 59 -5.27 -8.92 -4.53
N ARG A 60 -6.31 -9.65 -4.94
CA ARG A 60 -7.69 -9.20 -4.82
C ARG A 60 -8.17 -9.32 -3.37
N HIS A 61 -8.73 -8.23 -2.85
CA HIS A 61 -9.39 -8.18 -1.55
C HIS A 61 -10.64 -7.30 -1.63
N GLY A 62 -11.82 -7.93 -1.66
CA GLY A 62 -13.08 -7.22 -1.91
C GLY A 62 -13.05 -6.45 -3.24
N ALA A 63 -13.36 -5.15 -3.17
CA ALA A 63 -13.34 -4.22 -4.31
C ALA A 63 -11.95 -3.65 -4.63
N TRP A 64 -10.90 -4.15 -3.98
CA TRP A 64 -9.53 -3.66 -4.10
C TRP A 64 -8.61 -4.70 -4.73
N ARG A 65 -7.63 -4.20 -5.48
CA ARG A 65 -6.36 -4.89 -5.75
C ARG A 65 -5.29 -4.25 -4.89
N ILE A 66 -4.73 -5.01 -3.97
CA ILE A 66 -3.75 -4.54 -3.00
C ILE A 66 -2.39 -5.14 -3.33
N GLY A 67 -1.37 -4.29 -3.40
CA GLY A 67 0.02 -4.69 -3.62
C GLY A 67 0.96 -3.70 -2.94
N VAL A 68 2.23 -4.05 -2.86
CA VAL A 68 3.28 -3.13 -2.38
C VAL A 68 4.07 -2.63 -3.57
N VAL A 69 4.30 -1.32 -3.59
CA VAL A 69 5.13 -0.64 -4.58
C VAL A 69 6.38 -0.14 -3.88
N THR A 70 7.53 -0.53 -4.42
CA THR A 70 8.82 -0.03 -3.99
C THR A 70 9.39 0.90 -5.05
N THR A 71 9.93 2.02 -4.61
CA THR A 71 10.72 2.95 -5.40
C THR A 71 12.05 3.21 -4.70
N PRO A 72 13.02 3.85 -5.35
CA PRO A 72 14.25 4.29 -4.70
C PRO A 72 14.07 5.25 -3.51
N TRP A 73 12.88 5.83 -3.30
CA TRP A 73 12.64 6.84 -2.26
C TRP A 73 11.45 6.56 -1.32
N PHE A 74 10.62 5.55 -1.61
CA PHE A 74 9.58 5.05 -0.68
C PHE A 74 9.25 3.58 -0.95
N MET A 75 8.61 2.95 0.04
CA MET A 75 7.82 1.72 -0.11
C MET A 75 6.40 1.96 0.42
N ASN A 76 5.38 1.74 -0.42
CA ASN A 76 3.98 1.99 -0.08
C ASN A 76 3.11 0.77 -0.36
N VAL A 77 2.12 0.53 0.49
CA VAL A 77 0.94 -0.25 0.10
C VAL A 77 0.13 0.59 -0.89
N VAL A 78 -0.27 -0.02 -1.99
CA VAL A 78 -1.11 0.59 -3.01
C VAL A 78 -2.36 -0.26 -3.19
N ALA A 79 -3.51 0.39 -3.05
CA ALA A 79 -4.81 -0.22 -3.29
C ALA A 79 -5.49 0.45 -4.48
N VAL A 80 -5.73 -0.35 -5.52
CA VAL A 80 -6.42 0.07 -6.74
C VAL A 80 -7.88 -0.38 -6.64
N PRO A 81 -8.86 0.53 -6.70
CA PRO A 81 -10.27 0.16 -6.64
C PRO A 81 -10.74 -0.42 -7.98
N ASP A 82 -11.77 -1.27 -7.96
CA ASP A 82 -12.48 -1.69 -9.18
C ASP A 82 -13.21 -0.50 -9.85
N ALA A 83 -13.68 0.48 -9.05
CA ALA A 83 -14.31 1.71 -9.53
C ALA A 83 -13.68 2.95 -8.88
N VAL A 84 -13.12 3.84 -9.69
CA VAL A 84 -12.37 5.02 -9.23
C VAL A 84 -13.25 6.02 -8.47
N GLU A 85 -14.54 6.04 -8.78
CA GLU A 85 -15.56 6.89 -8.16
C GLU A 85 -15.83 6.53 -6.69
N ALA A 86 -15.39 5.34 -6.26
CA ALA A 86 -15.45 4.93 -4.85
C ALA A 86 -14.40 5.63 -3.98
N LEU A 87 -13.38 6.25 -4.58
CA LEU A 87 -12.36 7.00 -3.86
C LEU A 87 -12.73 8.47 -3.70
N PRO A 88 -12.50 9.08 -2.52
CA PRO A 88 -12.62 10.52 -2.34
C PRO A 88 -11.58 11.26 -3.19
N PRO A 89 -11.65 12.60 -3.28
CA PRO A 89 -10.62 13.39 -3.94
C PRO A 89 -9.22 13.11 -3.36
N ALA A 90 -8.18 13.25 -4.18
CA ALA A 90 -6.81 13.09 -3.73
C ALA A 90 -6.50 13.95 -2.49
N GLY A 91 -5.67 13.42 -1.58
CA GLY A 91 -5.33 14.03 -0.29
C GLY A 91 -6.30 13.71 0.86
N HIS A 92 -7.41 13.02 0.59
CA HIS A 92 -8.34 12.58 1.64
C HIS A 92 -8.05 11.16 2.10
N GLU A 93 -8.39 10.89 3.35
CA GLU A 93 -8.25 9.58 3.99
C GLU A 93 -9.25 8.56 3.44
N VAL A 94 -8.79 7.30 3.37
CA VAL A 94 -9.50 6.14 2.88
C VAL A 94 -9.22 4.99 3.84
N ALA A 95 -10.26 4.54 4.54
CA ALA A 95 -10.20 3.36 5.37
C ALA A 95 -10.46 2.11 4.52
N ILE A 96 -9.49 1.20 4.44
CA ILE A 96 -9.63 -0.07 3.73
C ILE A 96 -9.75 -1.19 4.75
N GLU A 97 -10.93 -1.81 4.81
CA GLU A 97 -11.18 -2.98 5.66
C GLU A 97 -10.30 -4.16 5.19
N LEU A 98 -9.44 -4.66 6.07
CA LEU A 98 -8.57 -5.82 5.90
C LEU A 98 -9.04 -6.99 6.78
N PRO A 99 -8.54 -8.21 6.57
CA PRO A 99 -8.96 -9.36 7.38
C PRO A 99 -8.70 -9.20 8.89
N ASP A 100 -7.60 -8.53 9.27
CA ASP A 100 -7.20 -8.31 10.67
C ASP A 100 -7.11 -6.82 11.04
N GLY A 101 -8.00 -5.99 10.50
CA GLY A 101 -8.08 -4.58 10.89
C GLY A 101 -8.43 -3.65 9.74
N VAL A 102 -8.01 -2.39 9.86
CA VAL A 102 -8.24 -1.35 8.86
C VAL A 102 -6.89 -0.78 8.45
N LEU A 103 -6.68 -0.61 7.15
CA LEU A 103 -5.55 0.14 6.61
C LEU A 103 -5.99 1.58 6.34
N ASP A 104 -5.41 2.51 7.08
CA ASP A 104 -5.59 3.94 6.84
C ASP A 104 -4.67 4.37 5.68
N ALA A 105 -5.29 4.70 4.56
CA ALA A 105 -4.62 5.12 3.34
C ALA A 105 -5.05 6.52 2.92
N ILE A 106 -4.32 7.13 2.01
CA ILE A 106 -4.65 8.43 1.42
C ILE A 106 -4.95 8.23 -0.07
N ALA A 107 -6.07 8.77 -0.53
CA ALA A 107 -6.38 8.83 -1.96
C ALA A 107 -5.34 9.69 -2.68
N ALA A 108 -4.83 9.22 -3.80
CA ALA A 108 -3.84 9.92 -4.61
C ALA A 108 -4.13 9.76 -6.10
N ASP A 109 -3.98 10.86 -6.83
CA ASP A 109 -4.03 10.85 -8.29
C ASP A 109 -2.64 10.55 -8.83
N LEU A 110 -2.53 9.49 -9.62
CA LEU A 110 -1.31 9.11 -10.32
C LEU A 110 -1.51 9.36 -11.81
N ASP A 111 -0.80 10.36 -12.34
CA ASP A 111 -0.84 10.73 -13.76
C ASP A 111 -0.58 9.52 -14.66
N GLY A 112 -1.47 9.28 -15.63
CA GLY A 112 -1.39 8.12 -16.53
C GLY A 112 -1.94 6.80 -15.96
N PHE A 113 -2.29 6.75 -14.67
CA PHE A 113 -3.00 5.63 -14.07
C PHE A 113 -4.45 5.96 -13.70
N GLY A 114 -4.67 7.08 -13.04
CA GLY A 114 -5.92 7.43 -12.36
C GLY A 114 -5.74 7.49 -10.85
N ARG A 115 -6.86 7.49 -10.11
CA ARG A 115 -6.84 7.55 -8.65
C ARG A 115 -6.68 6.17 -8.02
N LEU A 116 -5.88 6.12 -6.97
CA LEU A 116 -5.65 4.95 -6.13
C LEU A 116 -5.52 5.39 -4.67
N ALA A 117 -5.43 4.44 -3.73
CA ALA A 117 -5.13 4.75 -2.34
C ALA A 117 -3.71 4.26 -2.00
N MET A 118 -2.98 5.05 -1.20
CA MET A 118 -1.61 4.71 -0.77
C MET A 118 -1.45 4.83 0.74
N ALA A 119 -0.75 3.87 1.33
CA ALA A 119 -0.27 3.95 2.71
C ALA A 119 1.24 3.73 2.75
N SER A 120 1.97 4.63 3.40
CA SER A 120 3.43 4.56 3.49
C SER A 120 3.85 3.45 4.45
N LEU A 121 4.74 2.56 4.00
CA LEU A 121 5.41 1.59 4.86
C LEU A 121 6.77 2.11 5.30
N PHE A 122 7.57 2.56 4.32
CA PHE A 122 8.93 3.06 4.57
C PHE A 122 9.23 4.30 3.74
N SER A 123 9.82 5.29 4.41
CA SER A 123 10.46 6.46 3.80
C SER A 123 11.34 7.13 4.88
N PRO A 124 12.61 7.47 4.59
CA PRO A 124 13.35 7.19 3.34
C PRO A 124 13.73 5.70 3.22
N MET A 125 14.33 5.33 2.08
CA MET A 125 14.72 3.94 1.74
C MET A 125 16.20 3.61 2.03
N ASP A 126 16.84 4.39 2.90
CA ASP A 126 18.29 4.32 3.16
C ASP A 126 18.72 3.02 3.85
N ASP A 127 17.84 2.44 4.66
CA ASP A 127 18.09 1.19 5.39
C ASP A 127 18.04 -0.06 4.50
N PHE A 128 17.60 0.09 3.25
CA PHE A 128 17.49 -1.02 2.31
C PHE A 128 18.74 -1.18 1.46
N ALA A 129 19.30 -2.38 1.51
CA ALA A 129 20.52 -2.69 0.80
C ALA A 129 20.27 -2.87 -0.71
N ASP A 130 19.29 -3.66 -1.10
CA ASP A 130 19.13 -4.06 -2.50
C ASP A 130 17.67 -4.44 -2.81
N ALA A 131 17.46 -4.80 -4.07
CA ALA A 131 16.16 -5.24 -4.57
C ALA A 131 15.67 -6.51 -3.86
N GLU A 132 16.57 -7.42 -3.45
CA GLU A 132 16.18 -8.65 -2.75
C GLU A 132 15.57 -8.34 -1.38
N ALA A 133 16.24 -7.50 -0.60
CA ALA A 133 15.75 -7.08 0.71
C ALA A 133 14.39 -6.36 0.62
N THR A 134 14.24 -5.46 -0.35
CA THR A 134 12.98 -4.72 -0.54
C THR A 134 11.83 -5.60 -1.04
N MET A 135 12.09 -6.55 -1.95
CA MET A 135 11.09 -7.53 -2.38
C MET A 135 10.65 -8.41 -1.21
N ALA A 136 11.59 -8.90 -0.40
CA ALA A 136 11.28 -9.74 0.76
C ALA A 136 10.39 -9.00 1.76
N VAL A 137 10.69 -7.74 2.07
CA VAL A 137 9.88 -6.91 2.97
C VAL A 137 8.52 -6.58 2.36
N GLY A 138 8.45 -6.26 1.07
CA GLY A 138 7.19 -5.98 0.39
C GLY A 138 6.24 -7.19 0.37
N GLU A 139 6.76 -8.37 0.05
CA GLU A 139 5.98 -9.62 0.07
C GLU A 139 5.50 -9.97 1.48
N ALA A 140 6.37 -9.86 2.49
CA ALA A 140 6.02 -10.09 3.89
C ALA A 140 4.93 -9.12 4.37
N ALA A 141 5.04 -7.83 4.05
CA ALA A 141 4.04 -6.83 4.40
C ALA A 141 2.69 -7.14 3.73
N LEU A 142 2.68 -7.51 2.44
CA LEU A 142 1.44 -7.87 1.76
C LEU A 142 0.83 -9.16 2.32
N GLU A 143 1.66 -10.14 2.70
CA GLU A 143 1.19 -11.38 3.32
C GLU A 143 0.56 -11.12 4.68
N GLU A 144 1.19 -10.30 5.52
CA GLU A 144 0.67 -9.90 6.83
C GLU A 144 -0.66 -9.15 6.70
N LEU A 145 -0.74 -8.15 5.81
CA LEU A 145 -1.96 -7.35 5.60
C LEU A 145 -3.18 -8.18 5.14
N LEU A 146 -2.93 -9.29 4.45
CA LEU A 146 -3.99 -10.15 3.90
C LEU A 146 -4.14 -11.48 4.64
N ALA A 147 -3.36 -11.70 5.70
CA ALA A 147 -3.48 -12.88 6.54
C ALA A 147 -4.80 -12.85 7.32
N PRO A 148 -5.47 -13.99 7.51
CA PRO A 148 -6.65 -14.05 8.37
C PRO A 148 -6.29 -13.67 9.82
N PRO A 149 -7.25 -13.13 10.59
CA PRO A 149 -6.98 -12.72 11.96
C PRO A 149 -6.52 -13.91 12.81
N PRO A 150 -5.57 -13.72 13.73
CA PRO A 150 -5.10 -14.78 14.59
C PRO A 150 -6.27 -15.34 15.42
N PRO A 151 -6.27 -16.65 15.71
CA PRO A 151 -7.31 -17.23 16.54
C PRO A 151 -7.33 -16.51 17.90
N PRO A 152 -8.52 -16.28 18.49
CA PRO A 152 -8.62 -15.59 19.76
C PRO A 152 -7.75 -16.32 20.80
N PRO A 153 -7.01 -15.57 21.66
CA PRO A 153 -6.18 -16.20 22.67
C PRO A 153 -7.06 -17.13 23.51
N LYS A 154 -6.60 -18.38 23.67
CA LYS A 154 -7.26 -19.31 24.60
C LYS A 154 -7.34 -18.60 25.95
N PRO A 155 -8.51 -18.58 26.63
CA PRO A 155 -8.62 -17.93 27.92
C PRO A 155 -7.55 -18.49 28.84
N ALA A 156 -6.55 -17.66 29.14
CA ALA A 156 -5.59 -17.97 30.17
C ALA A 156 -6.42 -18.20 31.43
N MET A 157 -6.32 -19.39 32.01
CA MET A 157 -6.84 -19.64 33.35
C MET A 157 -6.33 -18.49 34.21
N ALA A 158 -7.24 -17.60 34.60
CA ALA A 158 -6.93 -16.51 35.48
C ALA A 158 -6.46 -17.15 36.78
N VAL A 159 -5.15 -17.32 36.93
CA VAL A 159 -4.56 -17.46 38.25
C VAL A 159 -4.90 -16.13 38.90
N ALA A 160 -5.98 -16.13 39.68
CA ALA A 160 -6.33 -15.04 40.55
C ALA A 160 -5.18 -14.91 41.54
N VAL A 161 -4.13 -14.17 41.14
CA VAL A 161 -3.13 -13.68 42.05
C VAL A 161 -3.87 -12.67 42.90
N ASP A 162 -4.32 -13.14 44.07
CA ASP A 162 -4.90 -12.30 45.09
C ASP A 162 -3.83 -11.28 45.50
N ARG A 163 -3.90 -10.09 44.91
CA ARG A 163 -2.95 -9.00 45.16
C ARG A 163 -2.98 -8.57 46.64
N ARG A 164 -4.03 -8.91 47.40
CA ARG A 164 -4.08 -8.66 48.85
C ARG A 164 -3.27 -9.66 49.68
N ALA A 165 -2.98 -10.86 49.17
CA ALA A 165 -2.12 -11.82 49.86
C ALA A 165 -0.63 -11.39 49.87
N LEU A 166 -0.22 -10.53 48.93
CA LEU A 166 1.16 -10.06 48.79
C LEU A 166 1.47 -8.76 49.54
N LEU A 167 0.44 -7.98 49.92
CA LEU A 167 0.61 -6.70 50.64
C LEU A 167 0.47 -6.83 52.17
N PHE A 168 -0.18 -7.89 52.65
CA PHE A 168 -0.31 -8.16 54.09
C PHE A 168 0.28 -9.53 54.40
N GLY A 169 1.62 -9.57 54.50
CA GLY A 169 2.40 -10.78 54.74
C GLY A 169 1.83 -11.63 55.87
N ARG A 170 1.30 -12.80 55.52
CA ARG A 170 0.91 -13.83 56.50
C ARG A 170 2.18 -14.54 56.96
N ARG A 171 2.67 -14.19 58.15
CA ARG A 171 3.72 -14.98 58.84
C ARG A 171 3.06 -16.27 59.34
N PRO A 172 3.59 -17.47 59.05
CA PRO A 172 3.13 -18.68 59.71
C PRO A 172 3.55 -18.62 61.18
N GLU A 173 2.56 -18.67 62.09
CA GLU A 173 2.78 -18.82 63.53
C GLU A 173 3.26 -20.26 63.79
N ALA A 174 4.51 -20.41 64.20
CA ALA A 174 5.03 -21.66 64.74
C ALA A 174 4.64 -21.75 66.22
N ARG A 175 3.98 -22.84 66.62
CA ARG A 175 3.60 -23.13 68.00
C ARG A 175 4.03 -24.57 68.35
N PRO A 176 4.69 -24.82 69.48
CA PRO A 176 4.51 -26.05 70.24
C PRO A 176 3.29 -25.95 71.17
#